data_AF-A0A8K0EH90-F1
#
_entry.id   AF-A0A8K0EH90-F1
#
_cell.length_a   1.000
_cell.length_b   1.000
_cell.length_c   1.000
_cell.angle_alpha   90.00
_cell.angle_beta   90.00
_cell.angle_gamma   90.00
#
_symmetry.space_group_name_H-M   'P 1'
#
loop_
_entity.id
_entity.type
_entity.pdbx_description
1 polymer ?
#
loop_
_entity_poly.entity_id
_entity_poly.type
_entity_poly.pdbx_seq_one_letter_code
_entity_poly.pdbx_strand_id
1 'polypeptide(L)'
;MIVTRKKEDLLSKVSVKPGKGPLAKELEPVMKNFNVRREMYQSRTFVGNHVNKMLHSKPIDELTSNVVTTMGTLCEKNDFTLYIIQLGKEVARKHEERVKLFAKCHKGYSQDCPTSVPSSPFYCVTIYYAASTYHPIIPPYEMDMPTDTPLEVFKTWKVDELRLFVKKRGLKLANFRKDELAALAFSACQMQLPIQPDKVAETKRLQVEYGKKLKELPDPSTLSGWVGEEEGCKNWPGLSFPDICVFVEDKDLRQYKDSKAYSYVTNGWLSEISYNPISKKSKYCFLKCECRHSQKINTPPHQVWCCIEKTTGRIRTAHCTCMAG
;
A
#
# COMPACT_ATOMS: atom_id res chain seq x y z
N MET A 1 -18.19 -12.21 -18.45
CA MET A 1 -19.45 -12.14 -17.66
C MET A 1 -20.02 -13.50 -17.26
N ILE A 2 -20.03 -14.53 -18.13
CA ILE A 2 -20.64 -15.85 -17.82
C ILE A 2 -19.91 -16.63 -16.72
N VAL A 3 -18.58 -16.54 -16.65
CA VAL A 3 -17.75 -17.25 -15.64
C VAL A 3 -17.96 -16.70 -14.23
N THR A 4 -18.16 -15.39 -14.08
CA THR A 4 -18.34 -14.71 -12.78
C THR A 4 -19.67 -15.09 -12.13
N ARG A 5 -20.74 -15.16 -12.92
CA ARG A 5 -22.08 -15.59 -12.46
C ARG A 5 -22.09 -17.03 -11.96
N LYS A 6 -21.40 -17.96 -12.66
CA LYS A 6 -21.27 -19.37 -12.22
C LYS A 6 -20.48 -19.52 -10.93
N LYS A 7 -19.47 -18.67 -10.68
CA LYS A 7 -18.70 -18.67 -9.43
C LYS A 7 -19.55 -18.25 -8.23
N GLU A 8 -20.33 -17.18 -8.37
CA GLU A 8 -21.22 -16.68 -7.32
C GLU A 8 -22.34 -17.69 -7.01
N ASP A 9 -22.90 -18.34 -8.03
CA ASP A 9 -23.87 -19.43 -7.89
C ASP A 9 -23.31 -20.69 -7.23
N LEU A 10 -22.03 -21.02 -7.48
CA LEU A 10 -21.37 -22.15 -6.83
C LEU A 10 -21.03 -21.83 -5.37
N LEU A 11 -20.60 -20.60 -5.07
CA LEU A 11 -20.30 -20.16 -3.71
C LEU A 11 -21.56 -19.99 -2.85
N SER A 12 -22.71 -19.67 -3.44
CA SER A 12 -24.00 -19.63 -2.75
C SER A 12 -24.55 -21.03 -2.45
N LYS A 13 -24.29 -22.01 -3.33
CA LYS A 13 -24.67 -23.42 -3.16
C LYS A 13 -23.75 -24.18 -2.21
N VAL A 14 -22.47 -23.83 -2.17
CA VAL A 14 -21.46 -24.49 -1.35
C VAL A 14 -21.17 -23.61 -0.12
N SER A 15 -21.74 -23.98 1.03
CA SER A 15 -21.64 -23.27 2.33
C SER A 15 -20.23 -23.24 2.96
N VAL A 16 -19.19 -22.95 2.17
CA VAL A 16 -17.81 -22.86 2.65
C VAL A 16 -17.50 -21.41 3.00
N LYS A 17 -17.47 -21.12 4.30
CA LYS A 17 -16.99 -19.83 4.82
C LYS A 17 -15.51 -19.64 4.43
N PRO A 18 -15.07 -18.40 4.12
CA PRO A 18 -13.65 -18.10 3.91
C PRO A 18 -12.78 -18.68 5.03
N GLY A 19 -11.69 -19.36 4.67
CA GLY A 19 -10.80 -20.03 5.62
C GLY A 19 -11.28 -21.37 6.18
N LYS A 20 -12.44 -21.89 5.75
CA LYS A 20 -12.99 -23.19 6.21
C LYS A 20 -13.08 -24.27 5.12
N GLY A 21 -12.35 -24.10 4.02
CA GLY A 21 -12.31 -25.08 2.91
C GLY A 21 -11.37 -26.27 3.18
N PRO A 22 -11.44 -27.35 2.38
CA PRO A 22 -10.58 -28.53 2.50
C PRO A 22 -9.09 -28.19 2.53
N LEU A 23 -8.64 -27.32 1.61
CA LEU A 23 -7.24 -26.85 1.57
C LEU A 23 -6.83 -26.06 2.81
N ALA A 24 -7.75 -25.32 3.43
CA ALA A 24 -7.45 -24.56 4.64
C ALA A 24 -7.29 -25.48 5.87
N LYS A 25 -7.95 -26.64 5.87
CA LYS A 25 -7.80 -27.65 6.94
C LYS A 25 -6.42 -28.30 6.92
N GLU A 26 -5.83 -28.49 5.74
CA GLU A 26 -4.51 -29.10 5.57
C GLU A 26 -3.35 -28.17 5.95
N LEU A 27 -3.60 -26.88 6.16
CA LEU A 27 -2.55 -25.93 6.57
C LEU A 27 -2.00 -26.24 7.97
N GLU A 28 -2.89 -26.53 8.93
CA GLU A 28 -2.54 -26.81 10.34
C GLU A 28 -1.64 -28.06 10.51
N PRO A 29 -1.94 -29.22 9.89
CA PRO A 29 -1.05 -30.38 9.89
C PRO A 29 0.38 -30.06 9.42
N VAL A 30 0.53 -29.34 8.31
CA VAL A 30 1.86 -28.97 7.77
C VAL A 30 2.62 -28.09 8.76
N MET A 31 1.98 -27.05 9.28
CA MET A 31 2.61 -26.16 10.26
C MET A 31 3.04 -26.93 11.53
N LYS A 32 2.21 -27.86 12.01
CA LYS A 32 2.56 -28.71 13.15
C LYS A 32 3.74 -29.62 12.85
N ASN A 33 3.80 -30.23 11.66
CA ASN A 33 4.89 -31.11 11.24
C ASN A 33 6.26 -30.39 11.31
N PHE A 34 6.29 -29.11 10.93
CA PHE A 34 7.51 -28.29 11.01
C PHE A 34 7.72 -27.61 12.37
N ASN A 35 6.96 -27.96 13.40
CA ASN A 35 7.02 -27.35 14.73
C ASN A 35 6.86 -25.82 14.67
N VAL A 36 5.98 -25.33 13.79
CA VAL A 36 5.63 -23.92 13.69
C VAL A 36 4.77 -23.54 14.89
N ARG A 37 5.23 -22.55 15.64
CA ARG A 37 4.48 -21.95 16.74
C ARG A 37 3.86 -20.65 16.26
N ARG A 38 2.54 -20.58 16.31
CA ARG A 38 1.80 -19.32 16.22
C ARG A 38 1.83 -18.68 17.60
N GLU A 39 2.90 -17.98 17.92
CA GLU A 39 2.97 -17.22 19.16
C GLU A 39 2.11 -15.95 19.05
N MET A 40 1.58 -15.55 20.21
CA MET A 40 0.43 -14.66 20.35
C MET A 40 0.72 -13.25 19.83
N TYR A 41 -0.34 -12.55 19.43
CA TYR A 41 -0.35 -11.16 18.98
C TYR A 41 -0.04 -10.20 20.15
N GLN A 42 1.19 -10.18 20.64
CA GLN A 42 1.63 -9.18 21.63
C GLN A 42 2.03 -7.89 20.91
N SER A 43 1.44 -6.77 21.35
CA SER A 43 1.85 -5.42 20.95
C SER A 43 1.84 -5.16 19.44
N ARG A 44 0.85 -5.70 18.70
CA ARG A 44 0.65 -5.47 17.25
C ARG A 44 1.79 -5.97 16.34
N THR A 45 2.59 -6.92 16.83
CA THR A 45 3.67 -7.55 16.07
C THR A 45 3.46 -9.06 16.09
N PHE A 46 3.46 -9.71 14.92
CA PHE A 46 3.50 -11.17 14.84
C PHE A 46 4.90 -11.63 15.24
N VAL A 47 5.05 -12.12 16.47
CA VAL A 47 6.26 -12.81 16.90
C VAL A 47 5.97 -14.30 16.75
N GLY A 48 6.65 -14.97 15.84
CA GLY A 48 6.50 -16.41 15.68
C GLY A 48 7.47 -16.97 14.66
N ASN A 49 7.98 -18.18 14.91
CA ASN A 49 8.95 -18.85 14.03
C ASN A 49 8.37 -19.27 12.66
N HIS A 50 7.07 -19.04 12.41
CA HIS A 50 6.35 -19.44 11.22
C HIS A 50 6.96 -18.91 9.91
N VAL A 51 7.36 -17.64 9.82
CA VAL A 51 7.98 -17.10 8.59
C VAL A 51 9.32 -17.78 8.35
N ASN A 52 10.20 -17.83 9.36
CA ASN A 52 11.51 -18.46 9.21
C ASN A 52 11.37 -19.94 8.81
N LYS A 53 10.50 -20.68 9.50
CA LYS A 53 10.30 -22.11 9.26
C LYS A 53 9.60 -22.41 7.95
N MET A 54 8.54 -21.71 7.59
CA MET A 54 7.74 -22.02 6.39
C MET A 54 8.40 -21.59 5.08
N LEU A 55 9.49 -20.81 5.13
CA LEU A 55 10.24 -20.38 3.95
C LEU A 55 11.42 -21.31 3.59
N HIS A 56 11.58 -22.44 4.27
CA HIS A 56 12.50 -23.49 3.83
C HIS A 56 11.88 -24.33 2.72
N SER A 57 12.71 -24.92 1.86
CA SER A 57 12.27 -25.70 0.69
C SER A 57 11.29 -26.82 1.06
N LYS A 58 11.64 -27.65 2.05
CA LYS A 58 10.81 -28.78 2.49
C LYS A 58 9.38 -28.36 2.92
N PRO A 59 9.19 -27.38 3.82
CA PRO A 59 7.87 -26.83 4.14
C PRO A 59 7.09 -26.28 2.96
N ILE A 60 7.76 -25.62 2.02
CA ILE A 60 7.11 -25.08 0.82
C ILE A 60 6.59 -26.23 -0.05
N ASP A 61 7.44 -27.23 -0.31
CA ASP A 61 7.11 -28.38 -1.14
C ASP A 61 5.95 -29.20 -0.52
N GLU A 62 5.94 -29.40 0.80
CA GLU A 62 4.86 -30.11 1.52
C GLU A 62 3.55 -29.31 1.51
N LEU A 63 3.63 -27.98 1.69
CA LEU A 63 2.45 -27.12 1.64
C LEU A 63 1.79 -27.10 0.25
N THR A 64 2.59 -27.04 -0.82
CA THR A 64 2.06 -26.93 -2.19
C THR A 64 1.63 -28.28 -2.75
N SER A 65 2.31 -29.36 -2.41
CA SER A 65 1.92 -30.72 -2.80
C SER A 65 0.59 -31.15 -2.17
N ASN A 66 0.25 -30.68 -0.96
CA ASN A 66 -1.03 -30.94 -0.31
C ASN A 66 -2.24 -30.44 -1.11
N VAL A 67 -2.07 -29.42 -1.96
CA VAL A 67 -3.11 -28.97 -2.89
C VAL A 67 -3.48 -30.08 -3.86
N VAL A 68 -2.48 -30.75 -4.43
CA VAL A 68 -2.68 -31.84 -5.40
C VAL A 68 -3.26 -33.07 -4.71
N THR A 69 -2.74 -33.43 -3.54
CA THR A 69 -3.23 -34.58 -2.75
C THR A 69 -4.69 -34.40 -2.35
N THR A 70 -5.04 -33.23 -1.82
CA THR A 70 -6.42 -32.92 -1.40
C THR A 70 -7.37 -32.92 -2.58
N MET A 71 -6.95 -32.34 -3.72
CA MET A 71 -7.75 -32.37 -4.94
C MET A 71 -7.91 -33.80 -5.47
N GLY A 72 -6.87 -34.64 -5.44
CA GLY A 72 -6.93 -36.05 -5.82
C GLY A 72 -7.96 -36.81 -4.99
N THR A 73 -7.87 -36.74 -3.65
CA THR A 73 -8.83 -37.39 -2.75
C THR A 73 -10.27 -36.88 -2.94
N LEU A 74 -10.45 -35.58 -3.22
CA LEU A 74 -11.78 -35.04 -3.52
C LEU A 74 -12.30 -35.52 -4.87
N CYS A 75 -11.44 -35.69 -5.86
CA CYS A 75 -11.80 -36.18 -7.19
C CYS A 75 -12.19 -37.65 -7.18
N GLU A 76 -11.43 -38.50 -6.49
CA GLU A 76 -11.74 -39.93 -6.32
C GLU A 76 -13.09 -40.15 -5.62
N LYS A 77 -13.46 -39.28 -4.67
CA LYS A 77 -14.72 -39.40 -3.92
C LYS A 77 -15.96 -38.90 -4.67
N ASN A 78 -15.80 -38.11 -5.72
CA ASN A 78 -16.91 -37.40 -6.38
C ASN A 78 -16.92 -37.54 -7.91
N ASP A 79 -16.15 -38.49 -8.44
CA ASP A 79 -16.07 -38.79 -9.89
C ASP A 79 -15.76 -37.55 -10.75
N PHE A 80 -14.80 -36.74 -10.30
CA PHE A 80 -14.39 -35.52 -11.01
C PHE A 80 -13.38 -35.83 -12.13
N THR A 81 -13.47 -35.08 -13.23
CA THR A 81 -12.61 -35.24 -14.40
C THR A 81 -11.13 -35.01 -14.08
N LEU A 82 -10.23 -35.81 -14.68
CA LEU A 82 -8.76 -35.67 -14.63
C LEU A 82 -8.25 -34.24 -14.89
N TYR A 83 -9.02 -33.44 -15.63
CA TYR A 83 -8.77 -32.02 -15.87
C TYR A 83 -8.65 -31.18 -14.58
N ILE A 84 -9.45 -31.47 -13.55
CA ILE A 84 -9.41 -30.72 -12.27
C ILE A 84 -8.10 -31.00 -11.52
N ILE A 85 -7.63 -32.24 -11.55
CA ILE A 85 -6.33 -32.63 -10.98
C ILE A 85 -5.19 -31.91 -11.70
N GLN A 86 -5.26 -31.82 -13.04
CA GLN A 86 -4.25 -31.10 -13.83
C GLN A 86 -4.23 -29.60 -13.50
N LEU A 87 -5.40 -28.98 -13.31
CA LEU A 87 -5.50 -27.59 -12.86
C LEU A 87 -4.91 -27.40 -11.46
N GLY A 88 -5.16 -28.36 -10.55
CA GLY A 88 -4.57 -28.39 -9.22
C GLY A 88 -3.05 -28.42 -9.23
N LYS A 89 -2.45 -29.27 -10.08
CA LYS A 89 -1.00 -29.34 -10.29
C LYS A 89 -0.42 -28.02 -10.77
N GLU A 90 -1.07 -27.37 -11.73
CA GLU A 90 -0.60 -26.08 -12.24
C GLU A 90 -0.71 -24.96 -11.19
N VAL A 91 -1.77 -24.95 -10.38
CA VAL A 91 -1.92 -24.00 -9.26
C VAL A 91 -0.84 -24.23 -8.20
N ALA A 92 -0.59 -25.49 -7.82
CA ALA A 92 0.45 -25.87 -6.86
C ALA A 92 1.83 -25.39 -7.34
N ARG A 93 2.21 -25.71 -8.59
CA ARG A 93 3.47 -25.28 -9.21
C ARG A 93 3.65 -23.76 -9.17
N LYS A 94 2.63 -23.00 -9.58
CA LYS A 94 2.69 -21.52 -9.55
C LYS A 94 2.88 -20.96 -8.14
N HIS A 95 2.23 -21.56 -7.14
CA HIS A 95 2.37 -21.11 -5.76
C HIS A 95 3.73 -21.49 -5.19
N GLU A 96 4.24 -22.67 -5.51
CA GLU A 96 5.58 -23.12 -5.13
C GLU A 96 6.66 -22.17 -5.65
N GLU A 97 6.62 -21.83 -6.94
CA GLU A 97 7.55 -20.87 -7.56
C GLU A 97 7.50 -19.51 -6.87
N ARG A 98 6.29 -19.00 -6.59
CA ARG A 98 6.10 -17.71 -5.92
C ARG A 98 6.64 -17.72 -4.50
N VAL A 99 6.37 -18.77 -3.72
CA VAL A 99 6.82 -18.87 -2.33
C VAL A 99 8.33 -19.11 -2.26
N LYS A 100 8.92 -19.89 -3.17
CA LYS A 100 10.38 -20.06 -3.30
C LYS A 100 11.07 -18.74 -3.66
N LEU A 101 10.48 -17.96 -4.57
CA LEU A 101 10.99 -16.63 -4.92
C LEU A 101 10.92 -15.68 -3.72
N PHE A 102 9.78 -15.64 -3.03
CA PHE A 102 9.63 -14.85 -1.81
C PHE A 102 10.63 -15.27 -0.72
N ALA A 103 10.84 -16.57 -0.51
CA ALA A 103 11.83 -17.08 0.43
C ALA A 103 13.27 -16.64 0.08
N LYS A 104 13.62 -16.63 -1.21
CA LYS A 104 14.92 -16.12 -1.69
C LYS A 104 15.09 -14.64 -1.38
N CYS A 105 14.06 -13.83 -1.67
CA CYS A 105 14.06 -12.40 -1.35
C CYS A 105 14.12 -12.15 0.16
N HIS A 106 13.38 -12.93 0.96
CA HIS A 106 13.35 -12.82 2.42
C HIS A 106 14.70 -13.18 3.06
N LYS A 107 15.43 -14.18 2.53
CA LYS A 107 16.78 -14.49 3.02
C LYS A 107 17.78 -13.37 2.74
N GLY A 108 17.65 -12.70 1.59
CA GLY A 108 18.41 -11.48 1.31
C GLY A 108 18.04 -10.29 2.20
N TYR A 109 16.86 -10.33 2.84
CA TYR A 109 16.37 -9.32 3.79
C TYR A 109 16.77 -9.63 5.25
N SER A 110 16.89 -10.90 5.66
CA SER A 110 17.09 -11.30 7.06
C SER A 110 18.54 -11.59 7.46
N GLN A 111 19.44 -11.78 6.50
CA GLN A 111 20.88 -11.77 6.79
C GLN A 111 21.36 -10.35 6.53
N ASP A 112 21.98 -9.73 7.54
CA ASP A 112 22.81 -8.55 7.35
C ASP A 112 23.79 -8.87 6.22
N CYS A 113 23.49 -8.38 5.01
CA CYS A 113 24.38 -8.48 3.88
C CYS A 113 25.05 -7.11 3.74
N PRO A 114 26.16 -6.86 4.46
CA PRO A 114 27.10 -5.86 3.99
C PRO A 114 27.69 -6.43 2.68
N THR A 115 27.75 -5.61 1.63
CA THR A 115 28.57 -5.81 0.41
C THR A 115 27.96 -6.38 -0.88
N SER A 116 26.65 -6.29 -1.15
CA SER A 116 26.22 -6.34 -2.56
C SER A 116 25.22 -5.24 -2.90
N VAL A 117 25.52 -4.54 -4.00
CA VAL A 117 24.81 -3.38 -4.55
C VAL A 117 23.29 -3.57 -4.41
N PRO A 118 22.54 -2.64 -3.79
CA PRO A 118 21.11 -2.84 -3.62
C PRO A 118 20.44 -2.83 -4.99
N SER A 119 19.75 -3.91 -5.31
CA SER A 119 19.04 -4.06 -6.59
C SER A 119 18.00 -2.96 -6.76
N SER A 120 17.85 -2.42 -7.98
CA SER A 120 16.84 -1.40 -8.37
C SER A 120 15.43 -1.55 -7.76
N PRO A 121 14.85 -2.75 -7.67
CA PRO A 121 13.57 -2.98 -6.98
C PRO A 121 13.51 -2.41 -5.56
N PHE A 122 14.63 -2.47 -4.81
CA PHE A 122 14.72 -1.97 -3.44
C PHE A 122 14.58 -0.44 -3.39
N TYR A 123 15.29 0.29 -4.25
CA TYR A 123 15.18 1.74 -4.31
C TYR A 123 13.82 2.18 -4.86
N CYS A 124 13.24 1.44 -5.79
CA CYS A 124 11.90 1.72 -6.33
C CYS A 124 10.83 1.64 -5.24
N VAL A 125 10.85 0.56 -4.45
CA VAL A 125 10.01 0.39 -3.26
C VAL A 125 10.23 1.55 -2.28
N THR A 126 11.49 1.91 -2.06
CA THR A 126 11.87 2.91 -1.07
C THR A 126 11.42 4.32 -1.44
N ILE A 127 11.69 4.75 -2.68
CA ILE A 127 11.29 6.04 -3.23
C ILE A 127 9.77 6.16 -3.16
N TYR A 128 9.05 5.12 -3.58
CA TYR A 128 7.60 5.09 -3.50
C TYR A 128 7.09 5.18 -2.06
N TYR A 129 7.66 4.43 -1.10
CA TYR A 129 7.20 4.48 0.30
C TYR A 129 7.53 5.78 1.02
N ALA A 130 8.74 6.30 0.83
CA ALA A 130 9.13 7.58 1.39
C ALA A 130 8.19 8.70 0.89
N ALA A 131 7.80 8.62 -0.39
CA ALA A 131 6.88 9.58 -0.97
C ALA A 131 5.42 9.38 -0.51
N SER A 132 4.91 8.14 -0.48
CA SER A 132 3.49 7.84 -0.26
C SER A 132 3.01 7.87 1.20
N THR A 133 3.90 8.03 2.17
CA THR A 133 3.56 7.95 3.60
C THR A 133 3.18 9.29 4.24
N TYR A 134 3.08 10.40 3.49
CA TYR A 134 2.72 11.68 4.07
C TYR A 134 1.19 11.88 4.18
N HIS A 135 0.59 11.49 5.31
CA HIS A 135 -0.70 12.09 5.68
C HIS A 135 -0.47 13.52 6.22
N PRO A 136 -1.18 14.53 5.70
CA PRO A 136 -1.18 15.86 6.30
C PRO A 136 -1.81 15.74 7.69
N ILE A 137 -1.13 16.29 8.69
CA ILE A 137 -1.75 16.59 9.98
C ILE A 137 -2.85 17.59 9.66
N ILE A 138 -4.10 17.15 9.78
CA ILE A 138 -5.26 17.99 9.54
C ILE A 138 -5.26 19.06 10.64
N PRO A 139 -5.01 20.35 10.35
CA PRO A 139 -5.14 21.38 11.37
C PRO A 139 -6.60 21.48 11.82
N PRO A 140 -6.89 21.96 13.03
CA PRO A 140 -8.26 22.21 13.46
C PRO A 140 -8.86 23.27 12.54
N TYR A 141 -9.75 22.85 11.63
CA TYR A 141 -10.44 23.79 10.75
C TYR A 141 -11.53 24.52 11.52
N GLU A 142 -11.81 25.73 11.05
CA GLU A 142 -12.81 26.64 11.61
C GLU A 142 -14.19 25.98 11.70
N MET A 143 -14.81 26.07 12.89
CA MET A 143 -16.18 25.67 13.12
C MET A 143 -17.10 26.87 12.86
N ASP A 144 -18.07 26.72 11.95
CA ASP A 144 -18.98 27.81 11.57
C ASP A 144 -20.27 27.87 12.42
N MET A 145 -20.50 26.92 13.33
CA MET A 145 -21.74 26.80 14.11
C MET A 145 -21.51 26.23 15.53
N PRO A 146 -22.20 26.76 16.57
CA PRO A 146 -22.17 26.22 17.93
C PRO A 146 -22.70 24.78 18.03
N THR A 147 -22.06 23.95 18.84
CA THR A 147 -22.38 22.51 19.00
C THR A 147 -23.69 22.24 19.72
N ASP A 148 -24.28 23.26 20.35
CA ASP A 148 -25.57 23.21 21.03
C ASP A 148 -26.75 23.59 20.12
N THR A 149 -26.49 23.82 18.82
CA THR A 149 -27.56 24.15 17.86
C THR A 149 -28.58 23.00 17.77
N PRO A 150 -29.87 23.23 18.12
CA PRO A 150 -30.87 22.17 18.12
C PRO A 150 -31.34 21.82 16.70
N LEU A 151 -31.80 20.57 16.52
CA LEU A 151 -32.27 20.06 15.22
C LEU A 151 -33.36 20.93 14.58
N GLU A 152 -34.23 21.54 15.39
CA GLU A 152 -35.32 22.40 14.90
C GLU A 152 -34.80 23.60 14.11
N VAL A 153 -33.64 24.15 14.48
CA VAL A 153 -33.00 25.24 13.72
C VAL A 153 -32.67 24.78 12.30
N PHE A 154 -32.10 23.58 12.14
CA PHE A 154 -31.77 23.03 10.82
C PHE A 154 -33.02 22.73 9.97
N LYS A 155 -34.17 22.40 10.57
CA LYS A 155 -35.42 22.22 9.84
C LYS A 155 -35.96 23.53 9.24
N THR A 156 -35.65 24.67 9.84
CA THR A 156 -36.04 25.99 9.30
C THR A 156 -35.25 26.40 8.06
N TRP A 157 -34.05 25.86 7.86
CA TRP A 157 -33.18 26.23 6.75
C TRP A 157 -33.76 25.83 5.39
N LYS A 158 -33.36 26.55 4.34
CA LYS A 158 -33.67 26.18 2.96
C LYS A 158 -32.86 24.95 2.55
N VAL A 159 -33.38 24.18 1.60
CA VAL A 159 -32.72 22.98 1.08
C VAL A 159 -31.31 23.31 0.55
N ASP A 160 -31.14 24.45 -0.11
CA ASP A 160 -29.85 24.87 -0.65
C ASP A 160 -28.83 25.21 0.44
N GLU A 161 -29.27 25.81 1.55
CA GLU A 161 -28.42 26.13 2.70
C GLU A 161 -27.94 24.85 3.39
N LEU A 162 -28.85 23.88 3.59
CA LEU A 162 -28.51 22.56 4.13
C LEU A 162 -27.53 21.82 3.22
N ARG A 163 -27.77 21.84 1.90
CA ARG A 163 -26.88 21.22 0.92
C ARG A 163 -25.50 21.86 0.93
N LEU A 164 -25.43 23.19 1.01
CA LEU A 164 -24.16 23.92 1.07
C LEU A 164 -23.38 23.57 2.35
N PHE A 165 -24.05 23.56 3.50
CA PHE A 165 -23.45 23.23 4.80
C PHE A 165 -22.86 21.81 4.83
N VAL A 166 -23.64 20.82 4.38
CA VAL A 166 -23.23 19.41 4.29
C VAL A 166 -22.10 19.24 3.27
N LYS A 167 -22.18 19.91 2.11
CA LYS A 167 -21.16 19.85 1.06
C LYS A 167 -19.82 20.43 1.49
N LYS A 168 -19.82 21.58 2.21
CA LYS A 168 -18.60 22.20 2.74
C LYS A 168 -17.82 21.27 3.66
N ARG A 169 -18.47 20.28 4.26
CA ARG A 169 -17.87 19.28 5.16
C ARG A 169 -17.53 17.95 4.48
N GLY A 170 -17.64 17.90 3.15
CA GLY A 170 -17.31 16.72 2.33
C GLY A 170 -18.27 15.54 2.48
N LEU A 171 -19.46 15.76 3.05
CA LEU A 171 -20.48 14.74 3.12
C LEU A 171 -21.17 14.58 1.76
N LYS A 172 -21.46 13.34 1.40
CA LYS A 172 -22.11 13.02 0.12
C LYS A 172 -23.57 13.47 0.14
N LEU A 173 -23.94 14.30 -0.81
CA LEU A 173 -25.32 14.67 -1.06
C LEU A 173 -25.99 13.55 -1.88
N ALA A 174 -26.81 12.72 -1.23
CA ALA A 174 -27.72 11.81 -1.90
C ALA A 174 -29.05 12.53 -2.23
N ASN A 175 -30.03 11.80 -2.78
CA ASN A 175 -31.40 12.27 -2.99
C ASN A 175 -32.18 12.29 -1.66
N PHE A 176 -31.66 13.02 -0.68
CA PHE A 176 -32.27 13.19 0.63
C PHE A 176 -33.43 14.18 0.58
N ARG A 177 -34.48 13.87 1.34
CA ARG A 177 -35.57 14.79 1.67
C ARG A 177 -35.07 15.89 2.60
N LYS A 178 -35.83 16.99 2.74
CA LYS A 178 -35.45 18.14 3.56
C LYS A 178 -35.12 17.73 5.01
N ASP A 179 -35.95 16.87 5.62
CA ASP A 179 -35.76 16.43 7.00
C ASP A 179 -34.50 15.58 7.19
N GLU A 180 -34.16 14.76 6.20
CA GLU A 180 -32.93 13.95 6.19
C GLU A 180 -31.69 14.84 6.03
N LEU A 181 -31.76 15.88 5.20
CA LEU A 181 -30.69 16.88 5.08
C LEU A 181 -30.51 17.69 6.36
N ALA A 182 -31.61 18.05 7.04
CA ALA A 182 -31.56 18.74 8.33
C ALA A 182 -30.93 17.85 9.41
N ALA A 183 -31.31 16.57 9.47
CA ALA A 183 -30.70 15.60 10.38
C ALA A 183 -29.20 15.40 10.08
N LEU A 184 -28.82 15.31 8.80
CA LEU A 184 -27.42 15.18 8.40
C LEU A 184 -26.58 16.42 8.75
N ALA A 185 -27.13 17.62 8.57
CA ALA A 185 -26.48 18.87 8.98
C ALA A 185 -26.34 18.96 10.51
N PHE A 186 -27.37 18.58 11.26
CA PHE A 186 -27.34 18.49 12.70
C PHE A 186 -26.26 17.50 13.18
N SER A 187 -26.21 16.28 12.63
CA SER A 187 -25.18 15.30 12.97
C SER A 187 -23.77 15.82 12.65
N ALA A 188 -23.59 16.50 11.52
CA ALA A 188 -22.30 17.10 11.16
C ALA A 188 -21.85 18.20 12.15
N CYS A 189 -22.80 18.96 12.69
CA CYS A 189 -22.56 19.97 13.71
C CYS A 189 -22.22 19.33 15.07
N GLN A 190 -22.99 18.33 15.51
CA GLN A 190 -22.74 17.58 16.76
C GLN A 190 -21.40 16.86 16.75
N MET A 191 -21.01 16.30 15.60
CA MET A 191 -19.71 15.63 15.40
C MET A 191 -18.55 16.60 15.15
N GLN A 192 -18.80 17.92 15.14
CA GLN A 192 -17.81 18.95 14.89
C GLN A 192 -17.02 18.72 13.59
N LEU A 193 -17.72 18.31 12.53
CA LEU A 193 -17.08 18.03 11.27
C LEU A 193 -16.50 19.33 10.69
N PRO A 194 -15.19 19.34 10.38
CA PRO A 194 -14.53 20.54 9.87
C PRO A 194 -14.99 20.90 8.45
N ILE A 195 -14.92 22.19 8.13
CA ILE A 195 -15.03 22.65 6.74
C ILE A 195 -13.83 22.14 5.95
N GLN A 196 -14.09 21.39 4.88
CA GLN A 196 -13.05 21.00 3.94
C GLN A 196 -12.62 22.22 3.12
N PRO A 197 -11.30 22.42 2.94
CA PRO A 197 -10.81 23.49 2.08
C PRO A 197 -11.37 23.31 0.67
N ASP A 198 -11.68 24.43 0.02
CA ASP A 198 -12.01 24.38 -1.41
C ASP A 198 -10.78 23.93 -2.22
N LYS A 199 -11.00 23.58 -3.49
CA LYS A 199 -9.91 23.08 -4.35
C LYS A 199 -8.74 24.07 -4.49
N VAL A 200 -9.00 25.38 -4.39
CA VAL A 200 -7.99 26.42 -4.56
C VAL A 200 -7.15 26.53 -3.29
N ALA A 201 -7.78 26.54 -2.12
CA ALA A 201 -7.13 26.52 -0.82
C ALA A 201 -6.31 25.24 -0.64
N GLU A 202 -6.84 24.09 -1.06
CA GLU A 202 -6.13 22.81 -1.04
C GLU A 202 -4.89 22.83 -1.96
N THR A 203 -5.01 23.38 -3.17
CA THR A 203 -3.87 23.52 -4.09
C THR A 203 -2.79 24.43 -3.51
N LYS A 204 -3.17 25.57 -2.93
CA LYS A 204 -2.23 26.47 -2.25
C LYS A 204 -1.56 25.78 -1.05
N ARG A 205 -2.30 24.99 -0.28
CA ARG A 205 -1.77 24.20 0.84
C ARG A 205 -0.70 23.22 0.37
N LEU A 206 -1.00 22.43 -0.68
CA LEU A 206 -0.07 21.46 -1.25
C LEU A 206 1.21 22.15 -1.78
N GLN A 207 1.09 23.33 -2.41
CA GLN A 207 2.24 24.12 -2.84
C GLN A 207 3.10 24.59 -1.66
N VAL A 208 2.48 25.07 -0.57
CA VAL A 208 3.20 25.47 0.64
C VAL A 208 3.90 24.28 1.29
N GLU A 209 3.24 23.13 1.38
CA GLU A 209 3.86 21.90 1.90
C GLU A 209 5.02 21.42 1.02
N TYR A 210 4.87 21.48 -0.30
CA TYR A 210 5.93 21.18 -1.25
C TYR A 210 7.14 22.11 -1.06
N GLY A 211 6.91 23.42 -0.92
CA GLY A 211 7.98 24.38 -0.62
C GLY A 211 8.70 24.09 0.71
N LYS A 212 7.96 23.67 1.75
CA LYS A 212 8.55 23.24 3.03
C LYS A 212 9.43 21.99 2.90
N LYS A 213 9.10 21.08 1.97
CA LYS A 213 9.92 19.88 1.68
C LYS A 213 11.24 20.27 1.01
N LEU A 214 11.23 21.31 0.16
CA LEU A 214 12.40 21.74 -0.59
C LEU A 214 13.31 22.67 0.22
N LYS A 215 12.81 23.65 0.99
CA LYS A 215 13.62 24.60 1.80
C LYS A 215 14.88 25.13 1.10
N GLU A 216 16.02 24.47 1.28
CA GLU A 216 17.35 24.86 0.77
C GLU A 216 17.79 24.01 -0.45
N LEU A 217 16.98 23.02 -0.82
CA LEU A 217 17.22 22.12 -1.93
C LEU A 217 16.62 22.70 -3.22
N PRO A 218 17.29 22.53 -4.36
CA PRO A 218 16.70 22.90 -5.64
C PRO A 218 15.51 22.01 -5.97
N ASP A 219 14.56 22.56 -6.75
CA ASP A 219 13.39 21.83 -7.20
C ASP A 219 13.78 20.72 -8.20
N PRO A 220 13.52 19.43 -7.89
CA PRO A 220 13.85 18.32 -8.78
C PRO A 220 13.23 18.42 -10.18
N SER A 221 12.09 19.07 -10.33
CA SER A 221 11.43 19.26 -11.63
C SER A 221 12.19 20.21 -12.56
N THR A 222 13.02 21.09 -12.00
CA THR A 222 13.82 22.09 -12.74
C THR A 222 15.27 21.65 -12.97
N LEU A 223 15.71 20.58 -12.31
CA LEU A 223 17.07 20.07 -12.42
C LEU A 223 17.32 19.39 -13.77
N SER A 224 18.44 19.71 -14.40
CA SER A 224 19.00 19.00 -15.56
C SER A 224 20.07 18.00 -15.16
N GLY A 225 20.50 17.13 -16.09
CA GLY A 225 21.61 16.19 -15.86
C GLY A 225 21.23 14.95 -15.05
N TRP A 226 20.01 14.48 -15.22
CA TRP A 226 19.57 13.19 -14.68
C TRP A 226 20.29 12.06 -15.41
N VAL A 227 20.77 11.08 -14.64
CA VAL A 227 21.47 9.89 -15.12
C VAL A 227 20.56 8.69 -14.94
N GLY A 228 20.39 7.87 -15.98
CA GLY A 228 19.59 6.66 -15.94
C GLY A 228 20.15 5.61 -14.98
N GLU A 229 19.37 4.54 -14.76
CA GLU A 229 19.66 3.55 -13.72
C GLU A 229 21.00 2.83 -13.93
N GLU A 230 21.32 2.46 -15.17
CA GLU A 230 22.53 1.71 -15.53
C GLU A 230 23.83 2.43 -15.09
N GLU A 231 23.90 3.73 -15.31
CA GLU A 231 25.06 4.56 -14.93
C GLU A 231 24.92 5.12 -13.50
N GLY A 232 23.70 5.45 -13.10
CA GLY A 232 23.37 6.09 -11.83
C GLY A 232 23.56 5.16 -10.64
N CYS A 233 23.27 3.87 -10.79
CA CYS A 233 23.27 2.90 -9.69
C CYS A 233 24.61 2.80 -8.95
N LYS A 234 25.73 3.03 -9.65
CA LYS A 234 27.09 3.05 -9.07
C LYS A 234 27.28 4.19 -8.06
N ASN A 235 26.46 5.23 -8.15
CA ASN A 235 26.52 6.43 -7.32
C ASN A 235 25.36 6.53 -6.34
N TRP A 236 24.53 5.48 -6.23
CA TRP A 236 23.41 5.49 -5.29
C TRP A 236 23.93 5.40 -3.86
N PRO A 237 23.43 6.26 -2.96
CA PRO A 237 23.87 6.28 -1.57
C PRO A 237 23.41 5.01 -0.86
N GLY A 238 24.24 4.41 0.00
CA GLY A 238 23.92 3.19 0.73
C GLY A 238 22.70 3.34 1.64
N LEU A 239 21.51 3.16 1.07
CA LEU A 239 20.22 3.29 1.73
C LEU A 239 19.81 1.92 2.28
N SER A 240 19.55 1.85 3.58
CA SER A 240 19.12 0.62 4.24
C SER A 240 17.63 0.68 4.61
N PHE A 241 17.01 -0.48 4.86
CA PHE A 241 15.61 -0.52 5.30
C PHE A 241 15.37 0.24 6.64
N PRO A 242 16.27 0.16 7.64
CA PRO A 242 16.21 1.01 8.82
C PRO A 242 16.11 2.51 8.51
N ASP A 243 16.84 3.03 7.52
CA ASP A 243 16.78 4.45 7.14
C ASP A 243 15.38 4.85 6.64
N ILE A 244 14.68 3.91 6.00
CA ILE A 244 13.29 4.07 5.56
C ILE A 244 12.36 4.06 6.76
N CYS A 245 12.53 3.10 7.67
CA CYS A 245 11.72 3.02 8.89
C CYS A 245 11.84 4.29 9.72
N VAL A 246 13.06 4.79 9.91
CA VAL A 246 13.34 6.05 10.63
C VAL A 246 12.70 7.23 9.92
N PHE A 247 12.81 7.30 8.59
CA PHE A 247 12.17 8.39 7.83
C PHE A 247 10.64 8.36 7.90
N VAL A 248 10.05 7.17 7.99
CA VAL A 248 8.59 6.94 8.04
C VAL A 248 8.05 7.00 9.49
N GLU A 249 8.89 7.26 10.50
CA GLU A 249 8.49 7.25 11.91
C GLU A 249 7.19 8.05 12.17
N ASP A 250 6.29 7.39 12.89
CA ASP A 250 4.94 7.82 13.28
C ASP A 250 3.84 7.79 12.20
N LYS A 251 4.13 7.29 11.00
CA LYS A 251 3.14 7.15 9.92
C LYS A 251 2.81 5.71 9.58
N ASP A 252 1.64 5.54 8.98
CA ASP A 252 0.92 4.28 8.84
C ASP A 252 1.66 3.24 7.97
N LEU A 253 2.59 2.51 8.58
CA LEU A 253 3.35 1.40 8.00
C LEU A 253 2.46 0.23 7.51
N ARG A 254 1.13 0.28 7.69
CA ARG A 254 0.20 -0.71 7.15
C ARG A 254 0.37 -0.88 5.64
N GLN A 255 0.58 0.22 4.89
CA GLN A 255 0.80 0.12 3.45
C GLN A 255 2.11 -0.62 3.11
N TYR A 256 3.16 -0.44 3.92
CA TYR A 256 4.43 -1.19 3.84
C TYR A 256 4.21 -2.69 4.07
N LYS A 257 3.50 -3.00 5.17
CA LYS A 257 3.17 -4.37 5.57
C LYS A 257 2.27 -5.08 4.57
N ASP A 258 1.38 -4.35 3.89
CA ASP A 258 0.47 -4.89 2.87
C ASP A 258 1.17 -5.21 1.53
N SER A 259 2.50 -5.05 1.43
CA SER A 259 3.29 -5.31 0.22
C SER A 259 2.81 -4.51 -1.00
N LYS A 260 2.13 -3.37 -0.79
CA LYS A 260 1.60 -2.58 -1.90
C LYS A 260 2.74 -2.10 -2.79
N ALA A 261 3.76 -1.39 -2.30
CA ALA A 261 4.83 -0.93 -3.18
C ALA A 261 5.59 -2.08 -3.86
N TYR A 262 5.75 -3.22 -3.18
CA TYR A 262 6.30 -4.43 -3.82
C TYR A 262 5.44 -4.84 -5.02
N SER A 263 4.11 -4.83 -4.89
CA SER A 263 3.20 -5.09 -6.01
C SER A 263 3.33 -4.07 -7.16
N TYR A 264 3.60 -2.78 -6.89
CA TYR A 264 3.85 -1.78 -7.94
C TYR A 264 5.14 -2.13 -8.71
N VAL A 265 6.17 -2.58 -8.02
CA VAL A 265 7.44 -2.97 -8.65
C VAL A 265 7.26 -4.24 -9.47
N THR A 266 6.67 -5.29 -8.90
CA THR A 266 6.49 -6.57 -9.61
C THR A 266 5.52 -6.48 -10.78
N ASN A 267 4.58 -5.55 -10.74
CA ASN A 267 3.64 -5.31 -11.83
C ASN A 267 4.18 -4.33 -12.89
N GLY A 268 5.43 -3.87 -12.77
CA GLY A 268 6.04 -2.92 -13.71
C GLY A 268 5.35 -1.55 -13.73
N TRP A 269 4.81 -1.12 -12.59
CA TRP A 269 4.11 0.16 -12.46
C TRP A 269 5.04 1.30 -12.05
N LEU A 270 6.29 0.99 -11.70
CA LEU A 270 7.36 1.97 -11.50
C LEU A 270 8.31 1.94 -12.70
N SER A 271 8.71 3.12 -13.16
CA SER A 271 9.80 3.25 -14.12
C SER A 271 11.16 3.00 -13.46
N GLU A 272 12.18 2.89 -14.29
CA GLU A 272 13.58 2.95 -13.86
C GLU A 272 13.86 4.22 -13.04
N ILE A 273 14.88 4.11 -12.18
CA ILE A 273 15.28 5.20 -11.30
C ILE A 273 16.32 6.07 -11.99
N SER A 274 16.03 7.37 -12.01
CA SER A 274 16.97 8.40 -12.42
C SER A 274 17.68 8.99 -11.19
N TYR A 275 18.99 9.18 -11.31
CA TYR A 275 19.86 9.77 -10.29
C TYR A 275 20.25 11.20 -10.69
N ASN A 276 20.26 12.12 -9.71
CA ASN A 276 20.84 13.44 -9.88
C ASN A 276 21.70 13.80 -8.64
N PRO A 277 23.00 14.09 -8.81
CA PRO A 277 23.87 14.44 -7.68
C PRO A 277 23.63 15.85 -7.12
N ILE A 278 22.73 16.66 -7.72
CA ILE A 278 22.55 18.10 -7.54
C ILE A 278 23.78 18.89 -8.00
N SER A 279 24.92 18.62 -7.36
CA SER A 279 26.25 19.06 -7.76
C SER A 279 27.30 18.10 -7.19
N LYS A 280 28.53 18.16 -7.70
CA LYS A 280 29.66 17.35 -7.17
C LYS A 280 29.96 17.65 -5.70
N LYS A 281 29.71 18.89 -5.25
CA LYS A 281 29.96 19.33 -3.87
C LYS A 281 28.76 19.17 -2.93
N SER A 282 27.56 18.92 -3.48
CA SER A 282 26.35 18.76 -2.68
C SER A 282 26.44 17.52 -1.80
N LYS A 283 26.09 17.67 -0.52
CA LYS A 283 25.92 16.57 0.43
C LYS A 283 24.74 15.64 0.05
N TYR A 284 23.80 16.15 -0.73
CA TYR A 284 22.56 15.47 -1.08
C TYR A 284 22.51 15.09 -2.55
N CYS A 285 21.78 14.03 -2.87
CA CYS A 285 21.35 13.66 -4.21
C CYS A 285 19.84 13.45 -4.26
N PHE A 286 19.28 13.46 -5.47
CA PHE A 286 17.92 13.05 -5.73
C PHE A 286 17.88 11.72 -6.46
N LEU A 287 16.91 10.90 -6.08
CA LEU A 287 16.43 9.78 -6.87
C LEU A 287 15.00 10.08 -7.31
N LYS A 288 14.68 9.78 -8.56
CA LYS A 288 13.37 10.03 -9.15
C LYS A 288 12.91 8.83 -9.96
N CYS A 289 11.62 8.52 -9.91
CA CYS A 289 10.98 7.57 -10.80
C CYS A 289 9.54 8.03 -11.14
N GLU A 290 8.92 7.34 -12.08
CA GLU A 290 7.53 7.53 -12.46
C GLU A 290 6.68 6.36 -11.94
N CYS A 291 5.51 6.67 -11.40
CA CYS A 291 4.55 5.70 -10.90
C CYS A 291 3.24 5.78 -11.69
N ARG A 292 2.84 4.68 -12.33
CA ARG A 292 1.56 4.59 -13.03
C ARG A 292 0.37 4.68 -12.08
N HIS A 293 -0.72 5.26 -12.58
CA HIS A 293 -1.99 5.30 -11.88
C HIS A 293 -2.63 3.90 -11.83
N SER A 294 -2.97 3.41 -10.63
CA SER A 294 -3.61 2.10 -10.45
C SER A 294 -5.02 2.00 -11.03
N GLN A 295 -5.71 3.14 -11.20
CA GLN A 295 -7.10 3.21 -11.68
C GLN A 295 -7.26 3.88 -13.05
N LYS A 296 -6.23 4.57 -13.57
CA LYS A 296 -6.31 5.38 -14.80
C LYS A 296 -5.04 5.26 -15.64
N ILE A 297 -4.88 4.10 -16.29
CA ILE A 297 -3.66 3.70 -17.01
C ILE A 297 -3.23 4.70 -18.08
N ASN A 298 -4.17 5.43 -18.70
CA ASN A 298 -3.89 6.39 -19.79
C ASN A 298 -3.57 7.82 -19.30
N THR A 299 -3.53 8.06 -17.99
CA THR A 299 -3.16 9.38 -17.43
C THR A 299 -1.64 9.44 -17.24
N PRO A 300 -0.99 10.62 -17.44
CA PRO A 300 0.44 10.78 -17.20
C PRO A 300 0.85 10.20 -15.85
N PRO A 301 1.95 9.43 -15.75
CA PRO A 301 2.41 8.85 -14.49
C PRO A 301 2.67 9.92 -13.42
N HIS A 302 2.46 9.55 -12.16
CA HIS A 302 2.91 10.36 -11.04
C HIS A 302 4.42 10.42 -11.01
N GLN A 303 4.97 11.61 -10.87
CA GLN A 303 6.38 11.81 -10.58
C GLN A 303 6.61 11.58 -9.08
N VAL A 304 7.60 10.74 -8.76
CA VAL A 304 7.99 10.39 -7.40
C VAL A 304 9.47 10.68 -7.24
N TRP A 305 9.87 11.33 -6.16
CA TRP A 305 11.28 11.58 -5.87
C TRP A 305 11.57 11.53 -4.38
N CYS A 306 12.83 11.24 -4.05
CA CYS A 306 13.37 11.39 -2.71
C CYS A 306 14.74 12.07 -2.74
N CYS A 307 15.03 12.85 -1.69
CA CYS A 307 16.32 13.45 -1.43
C CYS A 307 17.05 12.62 -0.38
N ILE A 308 18.26 12.19 -0.70
CA ILE A 308 19.06 11.32 0.17
C ILE A 308 20.41 11.98 0.45
N GLU A 309 20.87 11.85 1.69
CA GLU A 309 22.23 12.22 2.08
C GLU A 309 23.24 11.19 1.56
N LYS A 310 24.20 11.66 0.73
CA LYS A 310 25.14 10.78 0.00
C LYS A 310 25.99 9.90 0.92
N THR A 311 26.40 10.44 2.06
CA THR A 311 27.33 9.80 3.01
C THR A 311 26.65 8.80 3.92
N THR A 312 25.43 9.08 4.37
CA THR A 312 24.75 8.29 5.40
C THR A 312 23.59 7.46 4.90
N GLY A 313 23.13 7.64 3.66
CA GLY A 313 21.93 6.96 3.15
C GLY A 313 20.61 7.46 3.72
N ARG A 314 20.63 8.29 4.77
CA ARG A 314 19.42 8.89 5.37
C ARG A 314 18.60 9.71 4.38
N ILE A 315 17.30 9.46 4.36
CA ILE A 315 16.32 10.20 3.56
C ILE A 315 16.04 11.54 4.26
N ARG A 316 16.24 12.66 3.56
CA ARG A 316 15.94 14.01 4.08
C ARG A 316 14.48 14.39 3.84
N THR A 317 13.97 14.07 2.65
CA THR A 317 12.61 14.42 2.23
C THR A 317 12.21 13.59 1.02
N ALA A 318 10.91 13.42 0.79
CA ALA A 318 10.36 12.72 -0.37
C ALA A 318 8.96 13.25 -0.72
N HIS A 319 8.56 13.05 -1.98
CA HIS A 319 7.27 13.53 -2.46
C HIS A 319 6.76 12.72 -3.65
N CYS A 320 5.44 12.52 -3.68
CA CYS A 320 4.72 12.03 -4.85
C CYS A 320 3.73 13.10 -5.33
N THR A 321 3.60 13.24 -6.64
CA THR A 321 2.57 14.09 -7.26
C THR A 321 1.15 13.51 -7.18
N CYS A 322 0.94 12.40 -6.46
CA CYS A 322 -0.40 11.88 -6.21
C CYS A 322 -1.15 12.74 -5.18
N MET A 323 -2.47 12.59 -5.09
CA MET A 323 -3.28 13.36 -4.14
C MET A 323 -2.92 13.11 -2.66
N ALA A 324 -2.18 12.04 -2.37
CA ALA A 324 -1.70 11.76 -1.01
C ALA A 324 -0.40 12.49 -0.65
N GLY A 325 0.31 13.10 -1.62
CA GLY A 325 1.52 13.91 -1.39
C GLY A 325 2.82 13.13 -1.25
#